data_AF-A0A183CPQ2-F1
#
_entry.id   AF-A0A183CPQ2-F1
#
_cell.length_a   1.000
_cell.length_b   1.000
_cell.length_c   1.000
_cell.angle_alpha   90.00
_cell.angle_beta   90.00
_cell.angle_gamma   90.00
#
_symmetry.space_group_name_H-M   'P 1'
#
loop_
_entity.id
_entity.type
_entity.pdbx_description
1 polymer ?
#
loop_
_entity_poly.entity_id
_entity_poly.type
_entity_poly.pdbx_seq_one_letter_code
_entity_poly.pdbx_strand_id
1 'polypeptide(L)'
;FCQEGGTLKAPDRAVYLRHFNVNVVGTVATTAAFLPLLRKTVAAAAAAANCGAVVRVVNIGGGLGCIGKVFLKPSECPYQNVAYGMSKAAMHHFSKMFSVDEPDIVSVAIHPGWIATDMGGPNAPVTLDERIPQLVKLIGTLTKADSGKLMDHEKEIEP
;
A
#
# COMPACT_ATOMS: atom_id res chain seq x y z
N PHE A 1 -10.57 0.96 14.56
CA PHE A 1 -10.43 0.01 13.44
C PHE A 1 -11.76 -0.60 12.96
N CYS A 2 -12.47 -1.40 13.78
CA CYS A 2 -13.54 -2.28 13.27
C CYS A 2 -14.88 -1.65 12.90
N GLN A 3 -15.21 -0.45 13.36
CA GLN A 3 -16.53 0.15 13.07
C GLN A 3 -16.52 1.05 11.83
N GLU A 4 -15.35 1.55 11.43
CA GLU A 4 -15.23 2.56 10.37
C GLU A 4 -14.87 1.97 9.00
N GLY A 5 -14.46 0.70 8.94
CA GLY A 5 -14.03 0.04 7.70
C GLY A 5 -15.15 -0.43 6.79
N GLY A 6 -16.43 -0.21 7.14
CA GLY A 6 -17.59 -0.68 6.40
C GLY A 6 -17.89 -2.18 6.62
N THR A 7 -19.16 -2.56 6.46
CA THR A 7 -19.68 -3.92 6.70
C THR A 7 -20.53 -4.41 5.52
N LEU A 8 -20.68 -5.74 5.40
CA LEU A 8 -21.63 -6.38 4.49
C LEU A 8 -23.05 -6.43 5.05
N LYS A 9 -23.22 -6.44 6.38
CA LYS A 9 -24.53 -6.60 7.01
C LYS A 9 -25.43 -5.36 6.88
N ALA A 10 -24.81 -4.19 6.80
CA ALA A 10 -25.47 -2.89 6.65
C ALA A 10 -24.55 -1.94 5.86
N PRO A 11 -24.42 -2.12 4.53
CA PRO A 11 -23.50 -1.32 3.73
C PRO A 11 -24.01 0.12 3.59
N ASP A 12 -23.16 1.09 3.92
CA ASP A 12 -23.42 2.51 3.69
C ASP A 12 -22.59 3.02 2.52
N ARG A 13 -23.26 3.48 1.45
CA ARG A 13 -22.62 4.03 0.25
C ARG A 13 -21.60 5.12 0.56
N ALA A 14 -21.87 6.01 1.51
CA ALA A 14 -20.98 7.11 1.86
C ALA A 14 -19.65 6.60 2.44
N VAL A 15 -19.70 5.55 3.26
CA VAL A 15 -18.50 4.91 3.84
C VAL A 15 -17.65 4.28 2.74
N TYR A 16 -18.24 3.53 1.82
CA TYR A 16 -17.50 2.92 0.71
C TYR A 16 -16.85 3.97 -0.19
N LEU A 17 -17.62 5.00 -0.60
CA LEU A 17 -17.09 6.08 -1.42
C LEU A 17 -15.98 6.86 -0.70
N ARG A 18 -16.09 7.10 0.61
CA ARG A 18 -15.02 7.75 1.37
C ARG A 18 -13.72 6.96 1.32
N HIS A 19 -13.75 5.64 1.56
CA HIS A 19 -12.55 4.80 1.50
C HIS A 19 -11.95 4.78 0.10
N PHE A 20 -12.76 4.68 -0.95
CA PHE A 20 -12.26 4.72 -2.34
C PHE A 20 -11.70 6.09 -2.73
N ASN A 21 -12.38 7.17 -2.36
CA ASN A 21 -11.91 8.53 -2.65
C ASN A 21 -10.55 8.80 -2.02
N VAL A 22 -10.34 8.36 -0.77
CA VAL A 22 -9.08 8.60 -0.05
C VAL A 22 -7.99 7.61 -0.48
N ASN A 23 -8.26 6.31 -0.40
CA ASN A 23 -7.22 5.27 -0.54
C ASN A 23 -6.90 4.89 -1.99
N VAL A 24 -7.79 5.24 -2.94
CA VAL A 24 -7.63 4.86 -4.35
C VAL A 24 -7.51 6.10 -5.21
N VAL A 25 -8.58 6.90 -5.30
CA VAL A 25 -8.62 8.07 -6.19
C VAL A 25 -7.57 9.10 -5.77
N GLY A 26 -7.44 9.38 -4.48
CA GLY A 26 -6.42 10.28 -3.94
C GLY A 26 -5.00 9.81 -4.24
N THR A 27 -4.73 8.50 -4.11
CA THR A 27 -3.43 7.90 -4.47
C THR A 27 -3.14 8.07 -5.96
N VAL A 28 -4.09 7.71 -6.83
CA VAL A 28 -3.93 7.85 -8.29
C VAL A 28 -3.67 9.31 -8.67
N ALA A 29 -4.47 10.24 -8.16
CA ALA A 29 -4.33 11.67 -8.45
C ALA A 29 -2.98 12.22 -7.97
N THR A 30 -2.54 11.82 -6.77
CA THR A 30 -1.24 12.21 -6.22
C THR A 30 -0.11 11.67 -7.10
N THR A 31 -0.11 10.37 -7.40
CA THR A 31 0.92 9.78 -8.26
C THR A 31 0.96 10.43 -9.64
N ALA A 32 -0.20 10.71 -10.26
CA ALA A 32 -0.29 11.39 -11.54
C ALA A 32 0.30 12.81 -11.49
N ALA A 33 0.04 13.56 -10.42
CA ALA A 33 0.58 14.91 -10.24
C ALA A 33 2.12 14.92 -10.14
N PHE A 34 2.71 13.91 -9.50
CA PHE A 34 4.17 13.79 -9.36
C PHE A 34 4.85 13.06 -10.53
N LEU A 35 4.10 12.38 -11.41
CA LEU A 35 4.64 11.57 -12.49
C LEU A 35 5.64 12.31 -13.40
N PRO A 36 5.41 13.58 -13.82
CA PRO A 36 6.40 14.30 -14.62
C PRO A 36 7.74 14.49 -13.89
N LEU A 37 7.72 14.66 -12.56
CA LEU A 37 8.93 14.81 -11.75
C LEU A 37 9.65 13.46 -11.59
N LEU A 38 8.89 12.39 -11.35
CA LEU A 38 9.45 11.03 -11.26
C LEU A 38 10.17 10.64 -12.56
N ARG A 39 9.55 10.88 -13.72
CA ARG A 39 10.16 10.64 -15.04
C ARG A 39 11.41 11.49 -15.28
N LYS A 40 11.42 12.75 -14.83
CA LYS A 40 12.63 13.60 -14.86
C LYS A 40 13.76 13.04 -14.01
N THR A 41 13.46 12.53 -12.81
CA THR A 41 14.46 11.88 -11.95
C THR A 41 15.03 10.61 -12.59
N VAL A 42 14.18 9.78 -13.22
CA VAL A 42 14.63 8.61 -13.98
C VAL A 42 15.60 9.02 -15.09
N ALA A 43 15.23 10.02 -15.91
CA ALA A 43 16.07 10.49 -17.01
C ALA A 43 17.42 11.05 -16.51
N ALA A 44 17.41 11.81 -15.41
CA ALA A 44 18.63 12.35 -14.81
C ALA A 44 19.55 11.25 -14.25
N ALA A 45 18.98 10.22 -13.61
CA ALA A 45 19.73 9.08 -13.10
C ALA A 45 20.41 8.30 -14.24
N ALA A 46 19.69 8.07 -15.35
CA ALA A 46 20.25 7.40 -16.52
C ALA A 46 21.39 8.17 -17.20
N ALA A 47 21.35 9.51 -17.17
CA ALA A 47 22.39 10.36 -17.76
C ALA A 47 23.67 10.46 -16.90
N ALA A 48 23.58 10.20 -15.59
CA ALA A 48 24.71 10.31 -14.69
C ALA A 48 25.47 8.98 -14.63
N ALA A 49 26.71 8.98 -15.17
CA ALA A 49 27.54 7.78 -15.37
C ALA A 49 27.77 6.90 -14.12
N ASN A 50 27.56 7.42 -12.91
CA ASN A 50 27.69 6.70 -11.63
C ASN A 50 26.43 6.81 -10.74
N CYS A 51 25.25 7.09 -11.31
CA CYS A 51 24.03 7.23 -10.53
C CYS A 51 23.19 5.94 -10.56
N GLY A 52 23.38 5.09 -9.54
CA GLY A 52 22.51 3.92 -9.30
C GLY A 52 21.15 4.28 -8.66
N ALA A 53 20.66 5.52 -8.85
CA ALA A 53 19.44 5.97 -8.20
C ALA A 53 18.22 5.22 -8.75
N VAL A 54 17.50 4.55 -7.85
CA VAL A 54 16.25 3.85 -8.16
C VAL A 54 15.09 4.73 -7.74
N VAL A 55 14.27 5.15 -8.70
CA VAL A 55 13.04 5.90 -8.45
C VAL A 55 11.95 4.93 -8.03
N ARG A 56 11.25 5.24 -6.93
CA ARG A 56 10.28 4.35 -6.30
C ARG A 56 8.96 5.06 -6.02
N VAL A 57 7.86 4.39 -6.28
CA VAL A 57 6.52 4.74 -5.78
C VAL A 57 6.06 3.62 -4.86
N VAL A 58 5.99 3.91 -3.57
CA VAL A 58 5.62 2.93 -2.55
C VAL A 58 4.22 3.27 -2.04
N ASN A 59 3.28 2.38 -2.31
CA ASN A 59 1.92 2.49 -1.79
C ASN A 59 1.82 1.71 -0.48
N ILE A 60 1.41 2.37 0.61
CA ILE A 60 1.15 1.69 1.88
C ILE A 60 -0.17 0.92 1.75
N GLY A 61 -0.05 -0.37 1.47
CA GLY A 61 -1.12 -1.32 1.26
C GLY A 61 -1.77 -1.74 2.58
N GLY A 62 -2.07 -3.03 2.70
CA GLY A 62 -2.71 -3.60 3.89
C GLY A 62 -3.18 -5.03 3.63
N GLY A 63 -3.01 -5.92 4.61
CA GLY A 63 -3.38 -7.32 4.49
C GLY A 63 -4.85 -7.54 4.10
N LEU A 64 -5.75 -6.65 4.56
CA LEU A 64 -7.18 -6.72 4.23
C LEU A 64 -7.53 -6.53 2.75
N GLY A 65 -6.58 -6.05 1.93
CA GLY A 65 -6.75 -5.98 0.48
C GLY A 65 -6.36 -7.27 -0.25
N CYS A 66 -5.70 -8.21 0.42
CA CYS A 66 -5.29 -9.47 -0.17
C CYS A 66 -6.51 -10.38 -0.32
N ILE A 67 -6.76 -10.85 -1.54
CA ILE A 67 -7.93 -11.69 -1.82
C ILE A 67 -7.63 -13.14 -1.42
N GLY A 68 -6.37 -13.58 -1.53
CA GLY A 68 -5.97 -14.96 -1.26
C GLY A 68 -5.82 -15.33 0.21
N LYS A 69 -5.99 -14.38 1.15
CA LYS A 69 -5.71 -14.58 2.57
C LYS A 69 -6.67 -13.80 3.47
N VAL A 70 -7.19 -14.47 4.49
CA VAL A 70 -8.07 -13.85 5.50
C VAL A 70 -7.21 -13.38 6.68
N PHE A 71 -7.24 -12.07 6.96
CA PHE A 71 -6.43 -11.45 8.01
C PHE A 71 -7.22 -11.08 9.27
N LEU A 72 -8.55 -11.06 9.22
CA LEU A 72 -9.40 -10.80 10.38
C LEU A 72 -10.29 -11.97 10.66
N LYS A 73 -10.21 -12.49 11.87
CA LYS A 73 -11.21 -13.43 12.38
C LYS A 73 -12.43 -12.65 12.88
N PRO A 74 -13.63 -13.24 12.86
CA PRO A 74 -14.82 -12.62 13.45
C PRO A 74 -14.63 -12.20 14.92
N SER A 75 -13.79 -12.92 15.67
CA SER A 75 -13.44 -12.61 17.06
C SER A 75 -12.57 -11.36 17.22
N GLU A 76 -11.81 -10.97 16.20
CA GLU A 76 -10.95 -9.79 16.19
C GLU A 76 -11.71 -8.58 15.64
N CYS A 77 -12.58 -8.81 14.65
CA CYS A 77 -13.35 -7.76 14.01
C CYS A 77 -14.68 -8.27 13.44
N PRO A 78 -15.83 -7.96 14.09
CA PRO A 78 -17.12 -8.48 13.65
C PRO A 78 -17.62 -7.89 12.32
N TYR A 79 -17.06 -6.74 11.89
CA TYR A 79 -17.48 -6.02 10.68
C TYR A 79 -16.56 -6.24 9.48
N GLN A 80 -15.46 -6.98 9.66
CA GLN A 80 -14.50 -7.43 8.62
C GLN A 80 -13.89 -6.31 7.74
N ASN A 81 -14.21 -5.04 7.99
CA ASN A 81 -13.65 -3.85 7.33
C ASN A 81 -13.70 -3.92 5.79
N VAL A 82 -14.87 -4.26 5.25
CA VAL A 82 -15.01 -4.62 3.83
C VAL A 82 -14.73 -3.44 2.89
N ALA A 83 -15.23 -2.24 3.18
CA ALA A 83 -14.96 -1.06 2.34
C ALA A 83 -13.47 -0.71 2.33
N TYR A 84 -12.81 -0.79 3.49
CA TYR A 84 -11.37 -0.58 3.60
C TYR A 84 -10.59 -1.65 2.81
N GLY A 85 -10.91 -2.93 3.00
CA GLY A 85 -10.28 -4.04 2.28
C GLY A 85 -10.42 -3.90 0.76
N MET A 86 -11.63 -3.61 0.27
CA MET A 86 -11.87 -3.33 -1.16
C MET A 86 -11.02 -2.18 -1.69
N SER A 87 -10.92 -1.08 -0.92
CA SER A 87 -10.09 0.05 -1.32
C SER A 87 -8.59 -0.30 -1.37
N LYS A 88 -8.11 -1.16 -0.47
CA LYS A 88 -6.72 -1.64 -0.49
C LYS A 88 -6.47 -2.60 -1.65
N ALA A 89 -7.40 -3.49 -1.97
CA ALA A 89 -7.31 -4.36 -3.14
C ALA A 89 -7.24 -3.53 -4.44
N ALA A 90 -8.07 -2.49 -4.56
CA ALA A 90 -8.03 -1.58 -5.70
C ALA A 90 -6.69 -0.81 -5.79
N MET A 91 -6.15 -0.35 -4.66
CA MET A 91 -4.82 0.26 -4.59
C MET A 91 -3.71 -0.73 -5.01
N HIS A 92 -3.80 -2.01 -4.61
CA HIS A 92 -2.83 -3.03 -5.02
C HIS A 92 -2.86 -3.25 -6.53
N HIS A 93 -4.06 -3.28 -7.12
CA HIS A 93 -4.21 -3.34 -8.58
C HIS A 93 -3.58 -2.12 -9.25
N PHE A 94 -3.78 -0.92 -8.70
CA PHE A 94 -3.12 0.30 -9.19
C PHE A 94 -1.59 0.18 -9.16
N SER A 95 -0.99 -0.27 -8.05
CA SER A 95 0.47 -0.51 -7.99
C SER A 95 0.94 -1.47 -9.08
N LYS A 96 0.17 -2.55 -9.33
CA LYS A 96 0.51 -3.53 -10.36
C LYS A 96 0.44 -2.93 -11.77
N MET A 97 -0.63 -2.21 -12.11
CA MET A 97 -0.76 -1.59 -13.43
C MET A 97 0.28 -0.49 -13.64
N PHE A 98 0.54 0.34 -12.62
CA PHE A 98 1.58 1.37 -12.69
C PHE A 98 2.96 0.76 -12.94
N SER A 99 3.28 -0.40 -12.36
CA SER A 99 4.55 -1.10 -12.64
C SER A 99 4.70 -1.56 -14.09
N VAL A 100 3.59 -1.78 -14.80
CA VAL A 100 3.57 -2.15 -16.21
C VAL A 100 3.70 -0.90 -17.09
N ASP A 101 2.97 0.17 -16.75
CA ASP A 101 2.96 1.41 -17.53
C ASP A 101 4.23 2.24 -17.36
N GLU A 102 4.89 2.17 -16.20
CA GLU A 102 6.13 2.90 -15.87
C GLU A 102 7.26 1.95 -15.44
N PRO A 103 7.81 1.12 -16.34
CA PRO A 103 8.75 0.05 -15.99
C PRO A 103 10.10 0.53 -15.43
N ASP A 104 10.43 1.81 -15.60
CA ASP A 104 11.63 2.43 -15.03
C ASP A 104 11.43 3.01 -13.62
N ILE A 105 10.19 3.02 -13.12
CA ILE A 105 9.84 3.39 -11.76
C ILE A 105 9.44 2.12 -11.01
N VAL A 106 10.13 1.82 -9.92
CA VAL A 106 9.77 0.67 -9.08
C VAL A 106 8.49 1.01 -8.32
N SER A 107 7.41 0.28 -8.60
CA SER A 107 6.12 0.46 -7.93
C SER A 107 5.76 -0.77 -7.13
N VAL A 108 5.49 -0.60 -5.84
CA VAL A 108 5.11 -1.71 -4.96
C VAL A 108 3.98 -1.30 -4.04
N ALA A 109 3.23 -2.30 -3.56
CA ALA A 109 2.40 -2.15 -2.39
C ALA A 109 3.07 -2.86 -1.19
N ILE A 110 3.12 -2.20 -0.03
CA ILE A 110 3.65 -2.80 1.20
C ILE A 110 2.54 -2.88 2.25
N HIS A 111 2.26 -4.09 2.74
CA HIS A 111 1.50 -4.32 3.96
C HIS A 111 2.41 -4.10 5.17
N PRO A 112 2.19 -3.02 5.97
CA PRO A 112 3.15 -2.66 7.02
C PRO A 112 2.97 -3.48 8.32
N GLY A 113 2.10 -4.49 8.32
CA GLY A 113 1.62 -5.17 9.52
C GLY A 113 0.54 -4.38 10.28
N TRP A 114 0.11 -4.92 11.43
CA TRP A 114 -0.84 -4.26 12.33
C TRP A 114 -0.09 -3.44 13.39
N ILE A 115 -0.15 -2.12 13.26
CA ILE A 115 0.66 -1.17 14.06
C ILE A 115 -0.21 -0.37 15.02
N ALA A 116 0.26 -0.18 16.25
CA ALA A 116 -0.36 0.64 17.29
C ALA A 116 -0.35 2.12 16.90
N THR A 117 -1.44 2.53 16.26
CA THR A 117 -1.76 3.87 15.78
C THR A 117 -3.25 4.12 16.02
N ASP A 118 -3.74 5.33 15.80
CA ASP A 118 -5.18 5.61 15.88
C ASP A 118 -6.02 4.66 15.00
N MET A 119 -5.51 4.34 13.80
CA MET A 119 -6.16 3.40 12.88
C MET A 119 -6.09 1.95 13.39
N GLY A 120 -4.92 1.50 13.85
CA GLY A 120 -4.69 0.12 14.30
C GLY A 120 -5.33 -0.18 15.66
N GLY A 121 -5.51 0.84 16.51
CA GLY A 121 -6.03 0.70 17.86
C GLY A 121 -5.03 0.10 18.85
N PRO A 122 -5.42 0.03 20.14
CA PRO A 122 -4.52 -0.33 21.23
C PRO A 122 -4.11 -1.81 21.24
N ASN A 123 -4.84 -2.67 20.53
CA ASN A 123 -4.57 -4.11 20.47
C ASN A 123 -3.57 -4.50 19.37
N ALA A 124 -3.06 -3.52 18.62
CA ALA A 124 -2.09 -3.79 17.57
C ALA A 124 -0.77 -4.28 18.19
N PRO A 125 -0.16 -5.35 17.65
CA PRO A 125 0.96 -6.04 18.29
C PRO A 125 2.31 -5.33 18.20
N VAL A 126 2.45 -4.32 17.32
CA VAL A 126 3.75 -3.69 17.01
C VAL A 126 3.62 -2.17 17.12
N THR A 127 4.63 -1.51 17.68
CA THR A 127 4.65 -0.03 17.78
C THR A 127 5.22 0.64 16.53
N LEU A 128 5.06 1.96 16.41
CA LEU A 128 5.67 2.74 15.33
C LEU A 128 7.21 2.68 15.40
N ASP A 129 7.78 2.84 16.59
CA ASP A 129 9.24 2.83 16.79
C ASP A 129 9.86 1.49 16.39
N GLU A 130 9.15 0.40 16.59
CA GLU A 130 9.55 -0.94 16.13
C GLU A 130 9.43 -1.11 14.62
N ARG A 131 8.35 -0.60 14.00
CA ARG A 131 8.01 -0.90 12.60
C ARG A 131 8.65 0.03 11.59
N ILE A 132 8.72 1.33 11.86
CA ILE A 132 9.18 2.33 10.87
C ILE A 132 10.61 2.08 10.39
N PRO A 133 11.61 1.76 11.25
CA PRO A 133 12.97 1.48 10.79
C PRO A 133 13.04 0.31 9.81
N GLN A 134 12.22 -0.71 10.01
CA GLN A 134 12.14 -1.89 9.15
C GLN A 134 11.57 -1.53 7.77
N LEU A 135 10.49 -0.74 7.74
CA LEU A 135 9.90 -0.28 6.48
C LEU A 135 10.84 0.63 5.69
N VAL A 136 11.54 1.56 6.35
CA VAL A 136 12.54 2.42 5.72
C VAL A 136 13.67 1.59 5.11
N LYS A 137 14.18 0.61 5.86
CA LYS A 137 15.19 -0.32 5.37
C LYS A 137 14.68 -1.12 4.17
N LEU A 138 13.49 -1.71 4.26
CA LEU A 138 12.86 -2.45 3.17
C LEU A 138 12.77 -1.61 1.90
N ILE A 139 12.21 -0.39 1.99
CA ILE A 139 12.06 0.55 0.87
C ILE A 139 13.41 0.82 0.19
N GLY A 140 14.48 1.01 0.98
CA GLY A 140 15.83 1.21 0.47
C GLY A 140 16.37 0.02 -0.34
N THR A 141 15.90 -1.20 -0.07
CA THR A 141 16.33 -2.44 -0.74
C THR A 141 15.47 -2.83 -1.95
N LEU A 142 14.40 -2.10 -2.25
CA LEU A 142 13.52 -2.43 -3.37
C LEU A 142 14.23 -2.22 -4.72
N THR A 143 14.03 -3.16 -5.62
CA THR A 143 14.65 -3.22 -6.95
C THR A 143 13.61 -3.34 -8.05
N LYS A 144 14.02 -3.26 -9.32
CA LYS A 144 13.13 -3.54 -10.47
C LYS A 144 12.49 -4.92 -10.41
N ALA A 145 13.17 -5.93 -9.84
CA ALA A 145 12.63 -7.27 -9.67
C ALA A 145 11.47 -7.33 -8.68
N ASP A 146 11.31 -6.32 -7.83
CA ASP A 146 10.24 -6.20 -6.85
C ASP A 146 9.00 -5.50 -7.40
N SER A 147 9.13 -4.81 -8.54
CA SER A 147 8.08 -3.97 -9.11
C SER A 147 6.82 -4.78 -9.45
N GLY A 148 5.66 -4.21 -9.12
CA GLY A 148 4.35 -4.80 -9.30
C GLY A 148 3.96 -5.84 -8.25
N LYS A 149 4.79 -6.08 -7.23
CA LYS A 149 4.47 -7.00 -6.13
C LYS A 149 3.74 -6.29 -5.00
N LEU A 150 2.88 -7.05 -4.34
CA LEU A 150 2.42 -6.79 -2.99
C LEU A 150 3.29 -7.62 -2.04
N MET A 151 3.85 -6.98 -1.02
CA MET A 151 4.66 -7.66 -0.01
C MET A 151 4.34 -7.14 1.38
N ASP A 152 4.71 -7.91 2.40
CA ASP A 152 4.69 -7.44 3.76
C ASP A 152 6.01 -6.74 4.16
N HIS A 153 6.10 -6.42 5.44
CA HIS A 153 7.26 -5.76 6.05
C HIS A 153 8.52 -6.62 6.09
N GLU A 154 8.41 -7.94 5.89
CA GLU A 154 9.53 -8.90 5.80
C GLU A 154 9.95 -9.15 4.35
N LYS A 155 9.28 -8.48 3.38
CA LYS A 155 9.44 -8.66 1.93
C LYS A 155 8.82 -9.97 1.40
N GLU A 156 7.97 -10.61 2.19
CA GLU A 156 7.23 -11.80 1.75
C GLU A 156 6.05 -11.38 0.86
N ILE A 157 5.82 -12.14 -0.23
CA ILE A 157 4.75 -11.82 -1.18
C ILE A 157 3.40 -12.17 -0.55
N GLU A 158 2.49 -11.21 -0.53
CA GLU A 158 1.12 -11.46 -0.09
C GLU A 158 0.22 -11.83 -1.30
N PRO A 159 -0.68 -12.81 -1.14
CA PRO A 159 -1.44 -13.42 -2.23
C PRO A 159 -2.69 -12.65 -2.68
#